data_AF-V6MCR7-F1
#
_entry.id   AF-V6MCR7-F1
#
_cell.length_a   1.000
_cell.length_b   1.000
_cell.length_c   1.000
_cell.angle_alpha   90.00
_cell.angle_beta   90.00
_cell.angle_gamma   90.00
#
_symmetry.space_group_name_H-M   'P 1'
#
loop_
_entity.id
_entity.type
_entity.pdbx_description
1 polymer ?
#
loop_
_entity_poly.entity_id
_entity_poly.type
_entity_poly.pdbx_seq_one_letter_code
_entity_poly.pdbx_strand_id
1 'polypeptide(L)'
;MSMFINILASIVLIVMLVYIYKKREENETNLGLKIIGYYLLGSFTFRMNEFPVPLGFLVFLFFFRPIANRTAKHYSAYLGLAFFVLQLIIPAVQEYWYERPRDIAASSANMYQISFLQDWSTIRDQLDIDENARLERFRAEYEKDGEIIRLSYYVVGQSDNEFIRYGIDYSSETQTYTVKRRKVARKWMQYERKVFASRFFEVFDEIQARNLSPEQSFDRIILNSDGEKDKYAIEDRKKLLIMGKEIREITNEELPVEGYIISACSMGTTSENTSGYTSSTSCEDIDYFFDALLNKDEYAEKDV
;
A
#
# COMPACT_ATOMS: atom_id res chain seq x y z
N MET A 1 -14.93 12.77 -2.85
CA MET A 1 -14.01 13.78 -3.45
C MET A 1 -14.28 14.00 -4.95
N SER A 2 -14.42 12.94 -5.75
CA SER A 2 -14.70 13.04 -7.21
C SER A 2 -15.97 13.81 -7.56
N MET A 3 -17.07 13.61 -6.82
CA MET A 3 -18.34 14.31 -7.05
C MET A 3 -18.22 15.83 -6.92
N PHE A 4 -17.53 16.33 -5.89
CA PHE A 4 -17.32 17.77 -5.68
C PHE A 4 -16.47 18.40 -6.79
N ILE A 5 -15.41 17.71 -7.23
CA ILE A 5 -14.56 18.17 -8.33
C ILE A 5 -15.38 18.29 -9.62
N ASN A 6 -16.24 17.31 -9.91
CA ASN A 6 -17.10 17.33 -11.10
C ASN A 6 -18.13 18.47 -11.06
N ILE A 7 -18.74 18.73 -9.90
CA ILE A 7 -19.66 19.85 -9.71
C ILE A 7 -18.94 21.18 -9.93
N LEU A 8 -17.77 21.37 -9.32
CA LEU A 8 -16.98 22.58 -9.47
C LEU A 8 -16.56 22.81 -10.92
N ALA A 9 -16.05 21.77 -11.60
CA ALA A 9 -15.67 21.84 -13.01
C ALA A 9 -16.86 22.23 -13.91
N SER A 10 -18.07 21.72 -13.60
CA SER A 10 -19.30 22.05 -14.33
C SER A 10 -19.70 23.52 -14.16
N ILE A 11 -19.58 24.06 -12.94
CA ILE A 11 -19.84 25.49 -12.66
C ILE A 11 -18.86 26.36 -13.45
N VAL A 12 -17.56 26.04 -13.40
CA VAL A 12 -16.52 26.77 -14.14
C VAL A 12 -16.80 26.73 -15.64
N LEU A 13 -17.20 25.58 -16.19
CA LEU A 13 -17.58 25.44 -17.60
C LEU A 13 -18.72 26.38 -17.97
N ILE A 14 -19.81 26.39 -17.19
CA ILE A 14 -20.98 27.24 -17.47
C ILE A 14 -20.58 28.72 -17.44
N VAL A 15 -19.81 29.16 -16.44
CA VAL A 15 -19.34 30.54 -16.33
C VAL A 15 -18.49 30.93 -17.54
N MET A 16 -17.57 30.06 -17.97
CA MET A 16 -16.73 30.30 -19.14
C MET A 16 -17.54 30.37 -20.44
N LEU A 17 -18.52 29.48 -20.63
CA LEU A 17 -19.40 29.54 -21.81
C LEU A 17 -20.26 30.80 -21.84
N VAL A 18 -20.80 31.24 -20.69
CA VAL A 18 -21.53 32.51 -20.57
C VAL A 18 -20.62 33.70 -20.87
N TYR A 19 -19.38 33.68 -20.38
CA TYR A 19 -18.39 34.71 -20.67
C TYR A 19 -18.07 34.79 -22.17
N ILE A 20 -17.85 33.64 -22.82
CA ILE A 20 -17.62 33.56 -24.27
C ILE A 20 -18.84 34.08 -25.05
N TYR A 21 -20.06 33.72 -24.63
CA TYR A 21 -21.30 34.20 -25.26
C TYR A 21 -21.47 35.72 -25.15
N LYS A 22 -21.09 36.31 -24.01
CA LYS A 22 -21.13 37.77 -23.81
C LYS A 22 -20.15 38.52 -24.71
N LYS A 23 -19.05 37.88 -25.13
CA LYS A 23 -18.04 38.46 -26.03
C LYS A 23 -18.42 38.35 -27.52
N ARG A 24 -19.72 38.40 -27.84
CA ARG A 24 -20.20 38.38 -29.23
C ARG A 24 -19.83 39.68 -29.95
N GLU A 25 -19.30 39.54 -31.15
CA GLU A 25 -18.91 40.66 -32.03
C GLU A 25 -20.07 41.02 -32.95
N GLU A 26 -20.85 40.03 -33.37
CA GLU A 26 -21.94 40.19 -34.34
C GLU A 26 -23.23 39.55 -33.81
N ASN A 27 -24.37 40.15 -34.16
CA ASN A 27 -25.67 39.55 -33.89
C ASN A 27 -25.90 38.37 -34.83
N GLU A 28 -25.68 37.17 -34.31
CA GLU A 28 -25.83 35.91 -35.04
C GLU A 28 -26.95 35.07 -34.44
N THR A 29 -27.88 34.62 -35.29
CA THR A 29 -28.97 33.73 -34.90
C THR A 29 -28.43 32.43 -34.32
N ASN A 30 -28.96 32.02 -33.18
CA ASN A 30 -28.60 30.78 -32.46
C ASN A 30 -27.13 30.68 -32.05
N LEU A 31 -26.44 31.81 -31.81
CA LEU A 31 -25.03 31.84 -31.41
C LEU A 31 -24.73 30.95 -30.18
N GLY A 32 -25.63 30.90 -29.20
CA GLY A 32 -25.46 30.06 -27.99
C GLY A 32 -25.35 28.57 -28.31
N LEU A 33 -26.23 28.05 -29.18
CA LEU A 33 -26.15 26.67 -29.66
C LEU A 33 -24.88 26.41 -30.45
N LYS A 34 -24.42 27.38 -31.25
CA LYS A 34 -23.17 27.26 -31.99
C LYS A 34 -21.97 27.19 -31.03
N ILE A 35 -21.91 28.04 -30.01
CA ILE A 35 -20.87 28.01 -28.96
C ILE A 35 -20.82 26.65 -28.28
N ILE A 36 -21.98 26.11 -27.87
CA ILE A 36 -22.08 24.77 -27.29
C ILE A 36 -21.58 23.72 -28.28
N GLY A 37 -21.97 23.81 -29.55
CA GLY A 37 -21.50 22.91 -30.61
C GLY A 37 -19.98 22.94 -30.81
N TYR A 38 -19.36 24.12 -30.83
CA TYR A 38 -17.90 24.25 -30.93
C TYR A 38 -17.19 23.74 -29.68
N TYR A 39 -17.76 23.93 -28.48
CA TYR A 39 -17.25 23.32 -27.26
C TYR A 39 -17.30 21.79 -27.32
N LEU A 40 -18.46 21.22 -27.68
CA LEU A 40 -18.63 19.78 -27.82
C LEU A 40 -17.64 19.21 -28.84
N LEU A 41 -17.49 19.89 -29.98
CA LEU A 41 -16.52 19.53 -31.00
C LEU A 41 -15.07 19.54 -30.45
N GLY A 42 -14.68 20.57 -29.70
CA GLY A 42 -13.36 20.64 -29.07
C GLY A 42 -13.11 19.56 -28.01
N SER A 43 -14.15 19.19 -27.25
CA SER A 43 -14.08 18.16 -26.21
C SER A 43 -14.20 16.73 -26.74
N PHE A 44 -14.60 16.57 -28.00
CA PHE A 44 -14.90 15.26 -28.57
C PHE A 44 -13.63 14.43 -28.69
N THR A 45 -13.70 13.26 -28.05
CA THR A 45 -12.59 12.31 -27.94
C THR A 45 -12.87 11.09 -28.77
N PHE A 46 -11.87 10.66 -29.54
CA PHE A 46 -11.85 9.36 -30.18
C PHE A 46 -10.85 8.47 -29.46
N ARG A 47 -11.27 7.26 -29.04
CA ARG A 47 -10.38 6.32 -28.35
C ARG A 47 -9.82 5.32 -29.36
N MET A 48 -8.49 5.33 -29.51
CA MET A 48 -7.76 4.30 -30.24
C MET A 48 -7.01 3.43 -29.22
N ASN A 49 -7.51 2.22 -28.98
CA ASN A 49 -7.05 1.35 -27.88
C ASN A 49 -7.09 2.11 -26.53
N GLU A 50 -5.94 2.28 -25.89
CA GLU A 50 -5.78 2.99 -24.62
C GLU A 50 -5.46 4.48 -24.78
N PHE A 51 -5.24 4.97 -26.01
CA PHE A 51 -4.85 6.35 -26.25
C PHE A 51 -6.04 7.22 -26.69
N PRO A 52 -6.44 8.21 -25.87
CA PRO A 52 -7.49 9.15 -26.23
C PRO A 52 -6.94 10.27 -27.14
N VAL A 53 -7.57 10.46 -28.30
CA VAL A 53 -7.20 11.49 -29.28
C VAL A 53 -8.28 12.56 -29.36
N PRO A 54 -7.93 13.86 -29.34
CA PRO A 54 -8.90 14.96 -29.46
C PRO A 54 -9.36 15.16 -30.91
N LEU A 55 -9.98 14.13 -31.49
CA LEU A 55 -10.33 14.08 -32.91
C LEU A 55 -11.26 15.23 -33.31
N GLY A 56 -12.23 15.60 -32.45
CA GLY A 56 -13.14 16.68 -32.80
C GLY A 56 -12.44 18.04 -32.86
N PHE A 57 -11.44 18.25 -32.02
CA PHE A 57 -10.61 19.45 -32.12
C PHE A 57 -9.74 19.45 -33.40
N LEU A 58 -9.22 18.30 -33.82
CA LEU A 58 -8.53 18.18 -35.11
C LEU A 58 -9.48 18.50 -36.27
N VAL A 59 -10.70 17.95 -36.25
CA VAL A 59 -11.74 18.25 -37.23
C VAL A 59 -12.06 19.74 -37.26
N PHE A 60 -12.18 20.37 -36.09
CA PHE A 60 -12.34 21.82 -35.99
C PHE A 60 -11.22 22.59 -36.71
N LEU A 61 -9.95 22.23 -36.46
CA LEU A 61 -8.80 22.90 -37.08
C LEU A 61 -8.77 22.76 -38.62
N PHE A 62 -9.09 21.57 -39.14
CA PHE A 62 -8.97 21.29 -40.57
C PHE A 62 -10.21 21.71 -41.39
N PHE A 63 -11.41 21.58 -40.84
CA PHE A 63 -12.66 21.71 -41.60
C PHE A 63 -13.51 22.93 -41.24
N PHE A 64 -13.38 23.51 -40.04
CA PHE A 64 -14.25 24.59 -39.59
C PHE A 64 -13.55 25.95 -39.62
N ARG A 65 -13.99 26.84 -40.52
CA ARG A 65 -13.52 28.23 -40.62
C ARG A 65 -14.67 29.21 -40.37
N PRO A 66 -14.98 29.53 -39.10
CA PRO A 66 -16.08 30.45 -38.79
C PRO A 66 -15.79 31.87 -39.28
N ILE A 67 -16.76 32.47 -39.97
CA ILE A 67 -16.68 33.82 -40.51
C ILE A 67 -17.22 34.84 -39.48
N ALA A 68 -18.48 34.68 -39.06
CA ALA A 68 -19.10 35.49 -37.99
C ALA A 68 -18.73 34.99 -36.59
N ASN A 69 -18.58 35.91 -35.62
CA ASN A 69 -18.23 35.62 -34.22
C ASN A 69 -17.05 34.65 -34.08
N ARG A 70 -16.03 34.83 -34.92
CA ARG A 70 -14.89 33.91 -35.06
C ARG A 70 -14.20 33.68 -33.71
N THR A 71 -13.93 34.76 -32.98
CA THR A 71 -13.27 34.73 -31.67
C THR A 71 -14.01 33.84 -30.67
N ALA A 72 -15.33 34.03 -30.54
CA ALA A 72 -16.16 33.26 -29.60
C ALA A 72 -16.18 31.76 -29.95
N LYS A 73 -16.28 31.41 -31.23
CA LYS A 73 -16.29 30.01 -31.69
C LYS A 73 -14.94 29.33 -31.51
N HIS A 74 -13.82 30.02 -31.78
CA HIS A 74 -12.47 29.51 -31.48
C HIS A 74 -12.26 29.28 -29.98
N TYR A 75 -12.62 30.24 -29.13
CA TYR A 75 -12.50 30.06 -27.68
C TYR A 75 -13.37 28.93 -27.15
N SER A 76 -14.55 28.72 -27.74
CA SER A 76 -15.40 27.57 -27.38
C SER A 76 -14.71 26.24 -27.70
N ALA A 77 -14.11 26.11 -28.89
CA ALA A 77 -13.37 24.91 -29.28
C ALA A 77 -12.10 24.70 -28.44
N TYR A 78 -11.34 25.77 -28.13
CA TYR A 78 -10.17 25.69 -27.24
C TYR A 78 -10.58 25.33 -25.80
N LEU A 79 -11.72 25.84 -25.31
CA LEU A 79 -12.27 25.44 -24.02
C LEU A 79 -12.61 23.95 -24.00
N GLY A 80 -13.20 23.43 -25.08
CA GLY A 80 -13.46 22.00 -25.25
C GLY A 80 -12.18 21.18 -25.17
N LEU A 81 -11.12 21.59 -25.88
CA LEU A 81 -9.81 20.93 -25.83
C LEU A 81 -9.19 21.00 -24.42
N ALA A 82 -9.29 22.14 -23.74
CA ALA A 82 -8.78 22.30 -22.37
C ALA A 82 -9.48 21.32 -21.42
N PHE A 83 -10.80 21.16 -21.53
CA PHE A 83 -11.56 20.18 -20.74
C PHE A 83 -11.20 18.74 -21.08
N PHE A 84 -10.93 18.43 -22.36
CA PHE A 84 -10.37 17.14 -22.74
C PHE A 84 -9.03 16.87 -22.03
N VAL A 85 -8.09 17.82 -22.06
CA VAL A 85 -6.79 17.68 -21.37
C VAL A 85 -6.98 17.54 -19.86
N LEU A 86 -7.88 18.31 -19.25
CA LEU A 86 -8.19 18.20 -17.82
C LEU A 86 -8.69 16.80 -17.46
N GLN A 87 -9.55 16.19 -18.29
CA GLN A 87 -10.03 14.82 -18.07
C GLN A 87 -8.92 13.78 -18.07
N LEU A 88 -7.81 14.01 -18.79
CA LEU A 88 -6.63 13.13 -18.77
C LEU A 88 -5.77 13.33 -17.53
N ILE A 89 -5.62 14.57 -17.08
CA ILE A 89 -4.73 14.93 -15.96
C ILE A 89 -5.39 14.62 -14.60
N ILE A 90 -6.70 14.84 -14.46
CA ILE A 90 -7.40 14.71 -13.16
C ILE A 90 -7.19 13.32 -12.53
N PRO A 91 -7.37 12.18 -13.23
CA PRO A 91 -7.14 10.87 -12.63
C PRO A 91 -5.70 10.69 -12.14
N ALA A 92 -4.71 11.11 -12.93
CA ALA A 92 -3.30 11.02 -12.55
C ALA A 92 -2.98 11.88 -11.32
N VAL A 93 -3.54 13.09 -11.22
CA VAL A 93 -3.38 13.96 -10.04
C VAL A 93 -4.06 13.37 -8.82
N GLN A 94 -5.27 12.79 -8.98
CA GLN A 94 -5.99 12.13 -7.90
C GLN A 94 -5.21 10.93 -7.36
N GLU A 95 -4.67 10.10 -8.26
CA GLU A 95 -3.84 8.96 -7.90
C GLU A 95 -2.54 9.41 -7.22
N TYR A 96 -1.82 10.39 -7.78
CA TYR A 96 -0.62 10.94 -7.17
C TYR A 96 -0.88 11.52 -5.76
N TRP A 97 -1.96 12.28 -5.60
CA TRP A 97 -2.35 12.83 -4.30
C TRP A 97 -2.75 11.72 -3.33
N TYR A 98 -3.45 10.70 -3.82
CA TYR A 98 -3.85 9.56 -3.04
C TYR A 98 -2.63 8.76 -2.56
N GLU A 99 -1.71 8.39 -3.43
CA GLU A 99 -0.52 7.58 -3.11
C GLU A 99 0.63 8.35 -2.45
N ARG A 100 0.44 9.64 -2.18
CA ARG A 100 1.45 10.48 -1.55
C ARG A 100 1.95 9.84 -0.23
N PRO A 101 3.28 9.65 -0.08
CA PRO A 101 3.84 9.11 1.15
C PRO A 101 3.50 9.99 2.36
N ARG A 102 3.35 9.35 3.51
CA ARG A 102 3.12 10.00 4.80
C ARG A 102 4.18 9.53 5.79
N ASP A 103 4.84 10.48 6.43
CA ASP A 103 5.82 10.20 7.46
C ASP A 103 5.15 10.28 8.83
N ILE A 104 5.32 9.24 9.62
CA ILE A 104 4.72 9.08 10.95
C ILE A 104 5.86 8.78 11.93
N ALA A 105 5.90 9.47 13.05
CA ALA A 105 6.95 9.27 14.06
C ALA A 105 6.92 7.84 14.61
N ALA A 106 8.09 7.22 14.74
CA ALA A 106 8.24 5.95 15.44
C ALA A 106 8.39 6.16 16.94
N SER A 107 7.98 5.17 17.74
CA SER A 107 8.12 5.20 19.20
C SER A 107 9.59 5.16 19.66
N SER A 108 10.46 4.47 18.92
CA SER A 108 11.88 4.36 19.23
C SER A 108 12.70 4.06 17.97
N ALA A 109 14.01 4.32 18.07
CA ALA A 109 15.00 3.94 17.06
C ALA A 109 15.68 2.59 17.33
N ASN A 110 15.34 1.92 18.43
CA ASN A 110 15.94 0.66 18.84
C ASN A 110 14.88 -0.46 18.86
N MET A 111 15.20 -1.60 18.24
CA MET A 111 14.32 -2.75 18.09
C MET A 111 13.78 -3.28 19.42
N TYR A 112 14.54 -3.17 20.51
CA TYR A 112 14.13 -3.65 21.83
C TYR A 112 13.22 -2.68 22.59
N GLN A 113 13.00 -1.49 22.05
CA GLN A 113 12.28 -0.40 22.69
C GLN A 113 11.08 0.10 21.87
N ILE A 114 10.95 -0.34 20.62
CA ILE A 114 9.76 -0.04 19.80
C ILE A 114 8.53 -0.69 20.46
N SER A 115 7.45 0.08 20.56
CA SER A 115 6.11 -0.49 20.77
C SER A 115 5.41 -0.60 19.43
N PHE A 116 5.47 -1.79 18.85
CA PHE A 116 4.93 -2.05 17.52
C PHE A 116 3.42 -1.88 17.49
N LEU A 117 2.71 -2.28 18.54
CA LEU A 117 1.27 -2.15 18.60
C LEU A 117 0.83 -0.67 18.67
N GLN A 118 1.56 0.15 19.42
CA GLN A 118 1.30 1.59 19.50
C GLN A 118 1.60 2.30 18.20
N ASP A 119 2.75 2.00 17.58
CA ASP A 119 3.16 2.59 16.30
C ASP A 119 2.18 2.19 15.19
N TRP A 120 1.77 0.92 15.15
CA TRP A 120 0.74 0.44 14.23
C TRP A 120 -0.60 1.15 14.44
N SER A 121 -1.06 1.29 15.69
CA SER A 121 -2.31 1.98 16.01
C SER A 121 -2.27 3.44 15.54
N THR A 122 -1.15 4.12 15.76
CA THR A 122 -0.95 5.50 15.30
C THR A 122 -0.99 5.60 13.78
N ILE A 123 -0.31 4.68 13.07
CA ILE A 123 -0.32 4.62 11.60
C ILE A 123 -1.75 4.39 11.08
N ARG A 124 -2.46 3.43 11.67
CA ARG A 124 -3.84 3.08 11.30
C ARG A 124 -4.76 4.28 11.47
N ASP A 125 -4.73 4.93 12.63
CA ASP A 125 -5.64 6.02 12.98
C ASP A 125 -5.37 7.27 12.12
N GLN A 126 -4.10 7.60 11.83
CA GLN A 126 -3.77 8.76 10.98
C GLN A 126 -4.13 8.57 9.50
N LEU A 127 -4.17 7.32 9.03
CA LEU A 127 -4.43 7.00 7.62
C LEU A 127 -5.82 6.41 7.38
N ASP A 128 -6.64 6.30 8.42
CA ASP A 128 -7.98 5.70 8.40
C ASP A 128 -7.93 4.29 7.77
N ILE A 129 -6.99 3.47 8.25
CA ILE A 129 -6.81 2.09 7.78
C ILE A 129 -7.84 1.20 8.50
N ASP A 130 -8.46 0.30 7.74
CA ASP A 130 -9.34 -0.75 8.23
C ASP A 130 -8.80 -1.45 9.50
N GLU A 131 -9.64 -1.56 10.53
CA GLU A 131 -9.31 -2.26 11.77
C GLU A 131 -8.95 -3.73 11.54
N ASN A 132 -9.53 -4.33 10.50
CA ASN A 132 -9.29 -5.71 10.09
C ASN A 132 -8.11 -5.84 9.13
N ALA A 133 -7.27 -4.80 8.97
CA ALA A 133 -6.10 -4.88 8.12
C ALA A 133 -5.18 -6.04 8.53
N ARG A 134 -4.66 -6.73 7.53
CA ARG A 134 -3.91 -7.98 7.68
C ARG A 134 -2.48 -7.82 7.24
N LEU A 135 -1.57 -8.49 7.94
CA LEU A 135 -0.16 -8.49 7.59
C LEU A 135 0.06 -9.31 6.32
N GLU A 136 0.69 -8.72 5.32
CA GLU A 136 1.10 -9.40 4.10
C GLU A 136 2.55 -9.88 4.18
N ARG A 137 3.41 -9.04 4.75
CA ARG A 137 4.83 -9.33 4.94
C ARG A 137 5.41 -8.44 6.04
N PHE A 138 6.25 -8.99 6.88
CA PHE A 138 7.08 -8.30 7.85
C PHE A 138 8.54 -8.69 7.61
N ARG A 139 9.42 -7.70 7.66
CA ARG A 139 10.87 -7.91 7.71
C ARG A 139 11.52 -6.91 8.64
N ALA A 140 12.33 -7.42 9.56
CA ALA A 140 13.19 -6.63 10.40
C ALA A 140 14.62 -7.18 10.37
N GLU A 141 15.60 -6.28 10.45
CA GLU A 141 17.01 -6.58 10.52
C GLU A 141 17.66 -5.60 11.51
N TYR A 142 18.35 -6.12 12.50
CA TYR A 142 18.92 -5.32 13.59
C TYR A 142 20.17 -5.96 14.16
N GLU A 143 21.02 -5.12 14.76
CA GLU A 143 22.23 -5.54 15.41
C GLU A 143 21.98 -6.04 16.84
N LYS A 144 23.01 -6.65 17.45
CA LYS A 144 22.93 -7.22 18.80
C LYS A 144 22.47 -6.23 19.87
N ASP A 145 22.82 -4.96 19.75
CA ASP A 145 22.40 -3.89 20.67
C ASP A 145 20.99 -3.34 20.38
N GLY A 146 20.35 -3.81 19.30
CA GLY A 146 19.02 -3.42 18.87
C GLY A 146 19.02 -2.27 17.87
N GLU A 147 20.16 -1.80 17.39
CA GLU A 147 20.21 -0.82 16.29
C GLU A 147 19.51 -1.39 15.05
N ILE A 148 18.54 -0.64 14.54
CA ILE A 148 17.72 -1.08 13.41
C ILE A 148 18.46 -0.77 12.11
N ILE A 149 18.84 -1.82 11.39
CA ILE A 149 19.38 -1.73 10.03
C ILE A 149 18.24 -1.57 9.03
N ARG A 150 17.17 -2.36 9.21
CA ARG A 150 15.99 -2.32 8.36
C ARG A 150 14.75 -2.72 9.14
N LEU A 151 13.67 -1.98 8.95
CA LEU A 151 12.35 -2.41 9.37
C LEU A 151 11.35 -2.01 8.28
N SER A 152 10.70 -3.01 7.69
CA SER A 152 9.74 -2.79 6.62
C SER A 152 8.64 -3.84 6.66
N TYR A 153 7.40 -3.42 6.51
CA TYR A 153 6.27 -4.34 6.46
C TYR A 153 5.17 -3.85 5.53
N TYR A 154 4.35 -4.80 5.08
CA TYR A 154 3.20 -4.56 4.24
C TYR A 154 1.95 -5.05 4.95
N VAL A 155 0.93 -4.21 4.93
CA VAL A 155 -0.41 -4.55 5.41
C VAL A 155 -1.42 -4.29 4.31
N VAL A 156 -2.49 -5.06 4.33
CA VAL A 156 -3.60 -4.92 3.39
C VAL A 156 -4.87 -4.65 4.20
N GLY A 157 -5.57 -3.57 3.87
CA GLY A 157 -6.89 -3.25 4.42
C GLY A 157 -7.95 -3.21 3.32
N GLN A 158 -9.21 -3.21 3.71
CA GLN A 158 -10.33 -3.02 2.79
C GLN A 158 -10.93 -1.61 2.91
N SER A 159 -11.22 -0.97 1.78
CA SER A 159 -11.95 0.31 1.75
C SER A 159 -12.77 0.38 0.47
N ASP A 160 -14.05 0.72 0.57
CA ASP A 160 -14.98 0.84 -0.57
C ASP A 160 -14.97 -0.38 -1.54
N ASN A 161 -14.91 -1.61 -1.00
CA ASN A 161 -14.78 -2.88 -1.74
C ASN A 161 -13.50 -3.02 -2.59
N GLU A 162 -12.47 -2.23 -2.31
CA GLU A 162 -11.13 -2.37 -2.89
C GLU A 162 -10.11 -2.73 -1.80
N PHE A 163 -9.14 -3.55 -2.16
CA PHE A 163 -7.98 -3.81 -1.30
C PHE A 163 -6.95 -2.70 -1.48
N ILE A 164 -6.58 -2.09 -0.36
CA ILE A 164 -5.51 -1.10 -0.30
C ILE A 164 -4.32 -1.76 0.39
N ARG A 165 -3.16 -1.72 -0.27
CA ARG A 165 -1.90 -2.17 0.27
C ARG A 165 -1.11 -0.98 0.78
N TYR A 166 -0.63 -1.08 2.01
CA TYR A 166 0.22 -0.08 2.64
C TYR A 166 1.60 -0.68 2.82
N GLY A 167 2.61 -0.05 2.23
CA GLY A 167 4.02 -0.33 2.52
C GLY A 167 4.51 0.65 3.57
N ILE A 168 5.04 0.11 4.66
CA ILE A 168 5.59 0.85 5.77
C ILE A 168 7.09 0.57 5.81
N ASP A 169 7.90 1.61 5.66
CA ASP A 169 9.35 1.54 5.71
C ASP A 169 9.86 2.46 6.82
N TYR A 170 10.63 1.93 7.77
CA TYR A 170 11.26 2.71 8.83
C TYR A 170 12.58 3.33 8.34
N SER A 171 12.82 4.57 8.72
CA SER A 171 14.08 5.29 8.50
C SER A 171 14.74 5.59 9.83
N SER A 172 15.96 5.05 10.05
CA SER A 172 16.76 5.34 11.24
C SER A 172 17.29 6.78 11.26
N GLU A 173 17.52 7.38 10.09
CA GLU A 173 18.00 8.77 9.96
C GLU A 173 16.98 9.79 10.48
N THR A 174 15.70 9.57 10.19
CA THR A 174 14.61 10.49 10.56
C THR A 174 13.78 9.99 11.74
N GLN A 175 13.95 8.73 12.15
CA GLN A 175 13.15 8.06 13.18
C GLN A 175 11.64 8.08 12.87
N THR A 176 11.32 7.85 11.60
CA THR A 176 9.94 7.87 11.10
C THR A 176 9.65 6.66 10.24
N TYR A 177 8.38 6.25 10.23
CA TYR A 177 7.81 5.38 9.22
C TYR A 177 7.34 6.19 8.01
N THR A 178 7.88 5.91 6.83
CA THR A 178 7.31 6.36 5.58
C THR A 178 6.27 5.35 5.11
N VAL A 179 5.01 5.77 5.06
CA VAL A 179 3.88 4.93 4.67
C VAL A 179 3.42 5.30 3.27
N LYS A 180 3.40 4.31 2.37
CA LYS A 180 2.93 4.43 0.99
C LYS A 180 1.73 3.53 0.79
N ARG A 181 0.59 4.10 0.40
CA ARG A 181 -0.61 3.34 0.07
C ARG A 181 -0.77 3.19 -1.44
N ARG A 182 -1.26 2.04 -1.88
CA ARG A 182 -1.57 1.74 -3.28
C ARG A 182 -2.86 0.94 -3.39
N LYS A 183 -3.66 1.26 -4.40
CA LYS A 183 -4.82 0.44 -4.76
C LYS A 183 -4.33 -0.79 -5.51
N VAL A 184 -4.77 -1.99 -5.13
CA VAL A 184 -4.27 -3.23 -5.76
C VAL A 184 -5.34 -3.88 -6.63
N ALA A 185 -6.41 -4.38 -6.02
CA ALA A 185 -7.45 -5.09 -6.76
C ALA A 185 -8.75 -5.15 -5.95
N ARG A 186 -9.83 -5.58 -6.62
CA ARG A 186 -11.12 -5.91 -5.99
C ARG A 186 -11.14 -7.29 -5.32
N LYS A 187 -10.13 -8.13 -5.60
CA LYS A 187 -10.01 -9.47 -5.04
C LYS A 187 -8.58 -9.74 -4.61
N TRP A 188 -8.42 -10.30 -3.42
CA TRP A 188 -7.15 -10.75 -2.88
C TRP A 188 -7.33 -12.15 -2.30
N MET A 189 -6.93 -13.20 -3.05
CA MET A 189 -7.29 -14.58 -2.72
C MET A 189 -6.73 -15.07 -1.38
N GLN A 190 -5.59 -14.54 -0.95
CA GLN A 190 -4.93 -14.96 0.29
C GLN A 190 -5.34 -14.16 1.52
N TYR A 191 -6.21 -13.15 1.38
CA TYR A 191 -6.45 -12.17 2.43
C TYR A 191 -6.96 -12.84 3.71
N GLU A 192 -7.93 -13.75 3.59
CA GLU A 192 -8.52 -14.47 4.72
C GLU A 192 -7.55 -15.39 5.47
N ARG A 193 -6.41 -15.76 4.85
CA ARG A 193 -5.40 -16.63 5.45
C ARG A 193 -4.33 -15.85 6.22
N LYS A 194 -4.31 -14.52 6.10
CA LYS A 194 -3.33 -13.66 6.75
C LYS A 194 -3.76 -13.31 8.18
N VAL A 195 -2.80 -13.15 9.08
CA VAL A 195 -3.01 -12.66 10.45
C VAL A 195 -3.43 -11.20 10.43
N PHE A 196 -4.27 -10.79 11.39
CA PHE A 196 -4.53 -9.38 11.65
C PHE A 196 -3.24 -8.67 12.04
N ALA A 197 -2.97 -7.50 11.46
CA ALA A 197 -1.76 -6.73 11.76
C ALA A 197 -1.67 -6.38 13.25
N SER A 198 -2.79 -5.99 13.87
CA SER A 198 -2.87 -5.71 15.30
C SER A 198 -2.46 -6.91 16.16
N ARG A 199 -2.95 -8.12 15.81
CA ARG A 199 -2.60 -9.35 16.55
C ARG A 199 -1.12 -9.70 16.40
N PHE A 200 -0.57 -9.56 15.19
CA PHE A 200 0.86 -9.78 14.96
C PHE A 200 1.74 -8.86 15.82
N PHE A 201 1.43 -7.55 15.84
CA PHE A 201 2.21 -6.58 16.61
C PHE A 201 1.99 -6.69 18.12
N GLU A 202 0.81 -7.13 18.57
CA GLU A 202 0.57 -7.50 19.97
C GLU A 202 1.50 -8.64 20.41
N VAL A 203 1.55 -9.73 19.63
CA VAL A 203 2.45 -10.87 19.92
C VAL A 203 3.92 -10.42 19.95
N PHE A 204 4.31 -9.53 19.03
CA PHE A 204 5.67 -9.01 18.95
C PHE A 204 6.05 -8.15 20.17
N ASP A 205 5.13 -7.31 20.66
CA ASP A 205 5.32 -6.50 21.86
C ASP A 205 5.30 -7.37 23.14
N GLU A 206 4.46 -8.41 23.19
CA GLU A 206 4.39 -9.36 24.31
C GLU A 206 5.69 -10.15 24.46
N ILE A 207 6.17 -10.76 23.36
CA ILE A 207 7.37 -11.60 23.40
C ILE A 207 8.65 -10.77 23.54
N GLN A 208 8.63 -9.51 23.09
CA GLN A 208 9.78 -8.63 22.95
C GLN A 208 10.84 -9.19 21.98
N ALA A 209 11.28 -8.37 21.03
CA ALA A 209 12.23 -8.78 19.98
C ALA A 209 13.54 -9.39 20.51
N ARG A 210 13.97 -9.02 21.73
CA ARG A 210 15.18 -9.59 22.38
C ARG A 210 15.09 -11.10 22.57
N ASN A 211 13.89 -11.63 22.76
CA ASN A 211 13.67 -13.06 23.01
C ASN A 211 13.55 -13.87 21.71
N LEU A 212 13.48 -13.20 20.55
CA LEU A 212 13.43 -13.83 19.22
C LEU A 212 14.83 -14.03 18.64
N SER A 213 15.76 -14.55 19.45
CA SER A 213 17.13 -14.81 19.05
C SER A 213 17.62 -16.20 19.51
N PRO A 214 18.41 -16.92 18.70
CA PRO A 214 19.16 -18.09 19.15
C PRO A 214 20.14 -17.72 20.28
N GLU A 215 20.43 -18.69 21.15
CA GLU A 215 21.32 -18.53 22.31
C GLU A 215 22.81 -18.27 21.94
N GLN A 216 23.21 -18.39 20.67
CA GLN A 216 24.59 -18.20 20.23
C GLN A 216 24.97 -16.71 20.06
N SER A 217 26.27 -16.42 20.00
CA SER A 217 26.78 -15.07 19.69
C SER A 217 26.45 -14.67 18.25
N PHE A 218 25.45 -13.83 18.07
CA PHE A 218 25.09 -13.21 16.79
C PHE A 218 25.53 -11.74 16.74
N ASP A 219 25.85 -11.26 15.53
CA ASP A 219 26.04 -9.83 15.27
C ASP A 219 24.75 -9.18 14.78
N ARG A 220 23.97 -9.94 14.01
CA ARG A 220 22.73 -9.47 13.38
C ARG A 220 21.65 -10.53 13.41
N ILE A 221 20.42 -10.08 13.57
CA ILE A 221 19.21 -10.90 13.46
C ILE A 221 18.37 -10.39 12.32
N ILE A 222 17.83 -11.30 11.52
CA ILE A 222 16.80 -11.05 10.53
C ILE A 222 15.53 -11.77 10.97
N LEU A 223 14.43 -11.03 11.09
CA LEU A 223 13.10 -11.57 11.34
C LEU A 223 12.25 -11.40 10.09
N ASN A 224 11.53 -12.45 9.71
CA ASN A 224 10.59 -12.43 8.59
C ASN A 224 9.25 -13.08 8.99
N SER A 225 8.17 -12.57 8.42
CA SER A 225 6.86 -13.26 8.46
C SER A 225 6.08 -12.88 7.21
N ASP A 226 5.43 -13.83 6.56
CA ASP A 226 4.47 -13.54 5.48
C ASP A 226 3.04 -13.42 6.03
N GLY A 227 2.85 -13.47 7.35
CA GLY A 227 1.55 -13.38 8.01
C GLY A 227 0.58 -14.52 7.68
N GLU A 228 0.97 -15.51 6.88
CA GLU A 228 0.10 -16.65 6.54
C GLU A 228 0.06 -17.66 7.67
N LYS A 229 -1.13 -18.24 7.86
CA LYS A 229 -1.27 -19.45 8.65
C LYS A 229 -0.68 -20.61 7.85
N ASP A 230 0.30 -21.28 8.44
CA ASP A 230 0.97 -22.43 7.86
C ASP A 230 0.62 -23.69 8.66
N LYS A 231 0.56 -24.83 7.96
CA LYS A 231 0.35 -26.14 8.57
C LYS A 231 1.62 -26.94 8.38
N TYR A 232 2.22 -27.29 9.50
CA TYR A 232 3.55 -27.83 9.50
C TYR A 232 3.59 -29.31 9.90
N ALA A 233 4.34 -30.12 9.13
CA ALA A 233 4.39 -31.58 9.25
C ALA A 233 5.79 -32.22 9.05
N ILE A 234 6.89 -31.45 9.01
CA ILE A 234 8.25 -31.98 8.69
C ILE A 234 9.22 -31.72 9.87
N GLU A 235 10.49 -32.14 9.89
CA GLU A 235 11.35 -32.02 11.10
C GLU A 235 12.52 -31.03 10.95
N ASP A 236 12.73 -30.46 9.76
CA ASP A 236 14.05 -29.94 9.34
C ASP A 236 14.53 -28.62 10.00
N ARG A 237 13.78 -28.04 10.95
CA ARG A 237 14.10 -26.77 11.63
C ARG A 237 13.70 -26.79 13.10
N LYS A 238 14.46 -26.10 13.96
CA LYS A 238 14.07 -25.87 15.35
C LYS A 238 12.81 -25.02 15.39
N LYS A 239 11.82 -25.47 16.16
CA LYS A 239 10.51 -24.83 16.24
C LYS A 239 10.15 -24.50 17.66
N LEU A 240 9.71 -23.28 17.82
CA LEU A 240 9.37 -22.73 19.11
C LEU A 240 7.93 -22.22 19.04
N LEU A 241 7.17 -22.40 20.11
CA LEU A 241 5.83 -21.88 20.29
C LEU A 241 5.90 -20.66 21.22
N ILE A 242 5.34 -19.55 20.77
CA ILE A 242 5.13 -18.34 21.57
C ILE A 242 3.80 -18.51 22.31
N MET A 243 3.86 -18.45 23.65
CA MET A 243 2.71 -18.47 24.55
C MET A 243 2.74 -17.22 25.42
N GLY A 244 2.23 -16.11 24.88
CA GLY A 244 2.37 -14.79 25.49
C GLY A 244 3.84 -14.39 25.60
N LYS A 245 4.37 -14.37 26.82
CA LYS A 245 5.78 -14.01 27.10
C LYS A 245 6.74 -15.19 27.11
N GLU A 246 6.21 -16.41 27.07
CA GLU A 246 7.01 -17.63 27.17
C GLU A 246 7.26 -18.24 25.78
N ILE A 247 8.44 -18.83 25.61
CA ILE A 247 8.83 -19.55 24.40
C ILE A 247 9.12 -21.00 24.81
N ARG A 248 8.42 -21.95 24.18
CA ARG A 248 8.58 -23.38 24.43
C ARG A 248 8.93 -24.12 23.15
N GLU A 249 9.81 -25.09 23.21
CA GLU A 249 10.10 -25.96 22.07
C GLU A 249 8.91 -26.87 21.72
N ILE A 250 8.62 -26.96 20.42
CA ILE A 250 7.61 -27.87 19.88
C ILE A 250 8.30 -29.21 19.60
N THR A 251 7.78 -30.27 20.20
CA THR A 251 8.30 -31.63 20.01
C THR A 251 7.58 -32.35 18.87
N ASN A 252 8.20 -33.40 18.31
CA ASN A 252 7.61 -34.15 17.18
C ASN A 252 6.29 -34.84 17.55
N GLU A 253 6.05 -35.11 18.84
CA GLU A 253 4.78 -35.66 19.34
C GLU A 253 3.60 -34.69 19.24
N GLU A 254 3.87 -33.39 19.08
CA GLU A 254 2.84 -32.34 19.01
C GLU A 254 2.46 -31.99 17.56
N LEU A 255 3.12 -32.62 16.58
CA LEU A 255 2.84 -32.44 15.16
C LEU A 255 1.52 -33.13 14.73
N PRO A 256 0.82 -32.63 13.69
CA PRO A 256 1.11 -31.38 12.99
C PRO A 256 0.67 -30.16 13.81
N VAL A 257 1.35 -29.04 13.59
CA VAL A 257 1.01 -27.75 14.20
C VAL A 257 0.52 -26.80 13.12
N GLU A 258 -0.56 -26.08 13.42
CA GLU A 258 -1.11 -25.06 12.52
C GLU A 258 -1.13 -23.71 13.21
N GLY A 259 -0.40 -22.72 12.69
CA GLY A 259 -0.29 -21.40 13.31
C GLY A 259 0.37 -20.38 12.39
N TYR A 260 0.56 -19.17 12.89
CA TYR A 260 1.30 -18.13 12.18
C TYR A 260 2.79 -18.20 12.54
N ILE A 261 3.66 -17.86 11.59
CA ILE A 261 5.12 -18.04 11.73
C ILE A 261 5.85 -16.70 11.71
N ILE A 262 6.83 -16.57 12.61
CA ILE A 262 7.93 -15.62 12.53
C ILE A 262 9.22 -16.44 12.38
N SER A 263 9.93 -16.29 11.27
CA SER A 263 11.23 -16.93 11.06
C SER A 263 12.34 -15.98 11.49
N ALA A 264 13.21 -16.44 12.39
CA ALA A 264 14.42 -15.74 12.76
C ALA A 264 15.65 -16.40 12.13
N CYS A 265 16.57 -15.57 11.67
CA CYS A 265 17.83 -15.96 11.09
C CYS A 265 18.93 -15.12 11.75
N SER A 266 19.85 -15.78 12.46
CA SER A 266 21.00 -15.12 13.08
C SER A 266 22.27 -15.31 12.29
N MET A 267 22.97 -14.19 12.06
CA MET A 267 24.27 -14.16 11.41
C MET A 267 25.36 -14.00 12.47
N GLY A 268 26.30 -14.96 12.49
CA GLY A 268 27.45 -14.92 13.38
C GLY A 268 28.53 -13.91 12.95
N THR A 269 29.47 -13.64 13.85
CA THR A 269 30.72 -12.93 13.56
C THR A 269 31.49 -13.69 12.48
N THR A 270 31.64 -13.11 11.29
CA THR A 270 32.61 -13.61 10.31
C THR A 270 33.98 -13.63 10.96
N SER A 271 34.55 -14.82 11.22
CA SER A 271 35.98 -14.94 11.46
C SER A 271 36.69 -14.42 10.21
N GLU A 272 37.58 -13.43 10.38
CA GLU A 272 38.51 -13.02 9.34
C GLU A 272 39.13 -14.26 8.69
N ASN A 273 38.96 -14.44 7.38
CA ASN A 273 39.97 -15.11 6.57
C ASN A 273 39.84 -14.69 5.11
N THR A 274 40.90 -13.99 4.68
CA THR A 274 41.59 -14.12 3.40
C THR A 274 40.97 -15.05 2.35
N SER A 275 40.84 -14.48 1.15
CA SER A 275 40.62 -15.11 -0.16
C SER A 275 39.16 -15.23 -0.67
N GLY A 276 38.86 -14.32 -1.61
CA GLY A 276 38.02 -14.47 -2.79
C GLY A 276 36.88 -15.48 -2.80
N TYR A 277 35.66 -14.94 -2.85
CA TYR A 277 34.44 -15.56 -3.37
C TYR A 277 34.03 -16.90 -2.72
N THR A 278 33.24 -16.81 -1.65
CA THR A 278 32.10 -17.69 -1.37
C THR A 278 31.18 -17.02 -0.35
N SER A 279 30.05 -16.46 -0.81
CA SER A 279 28.98 -15.97 0.06
C SER A 279 28.03 -17.11 0.40
N SER A 280 28.29 -17.81 1.49
CA SER A 280 27.27 -18.60 2.18
C SER A 280 27.37 -18.29 3.67
N THR A 281 26.75 -17.19 4.07
CA THR A 281 26.50 -16.88 5.48
C THR A 281 25.59 -18.00 6.00
N SER A 282 26.13 -18.95 6.76
CA SER A 282 25.34 -20.00 7.38
C SER A 282 24.41 -19.35 8.39
N CYS A 283 23.11 -19.35 8.10
CA CYS A 283 22.11 -18.88 9.02
C CYS A 283 21.49 -20.05 9.77
N GLU A 284 21.42 -19.95 11.10
CA GLU A 284 20.60 -20.85 11.90
C GLU A 284 19.15 -20.32 11.85
N ASP A 285 18.30 -21.01 11.10
CA ASP A 285 16.89 -20.66 10.93
C ASP A 285 16.05 -21.28 12.06
N ILE A 286 15.37 -20.43 12.85
CA ILE A 286 14.42 -20.83 13.88
C ILE A 286 13.03 -20.29 13.51
N ASP A 287 12.02 -21.17 13.54
CA ASP A 287 10.64 -20.79 13.28
C ASP A 287 9.86 -20.69 14.60
N TYR A 288 9.28 -19.52 14.85
CA TYR A 288 8.44 -19.23 16.00
C TYR A 288 6.97 -19.24 15.56
N PHE A 289 6.20 -20.18 16.11
CA PHE A 289 4.77 -20.29 15.92
C PHE A 289 4.02 -19.48 16.97
N PHE A 290 2.92 -18.84 16.60
CA PHE A 290 1.98 -18.22 17.52
C PHE A 290 0.54 -18.44 17.06
N ASP A 291 -0.41 -18.30 18.00
CA ASP A 291 -1.82 -18.68 17.83
C ASP A 291 -1.97 -20.08 17.19
N ALA A 292 -1.14 -21.01 17.66
CA ALA A 292 -1.01 -22.33 17.08
C ALA A 292 -2.03 -23.32 17.69
N LEU A 293 -2.63 -24.14 16.83
CA LEU A 293 -3.45 -25.29 17.22
C LEU A 293 -2.56 -26.54 17.23
N LEU A 294 -2.52 -27.22 18.38
CA LEU A 294 -1.80 -28.47 18.57
C LEU A 294 -2.78 -29.65 18.48
N ASN A 295 -2.32 -30.78 17.96
CA ASN A 295 -3.13 -31.97 17.65
C ASN A 295 -3.88 -32.59 18.87
N LYS A 296 -3.60 -32.15 20.11
CA LYS A 296 -4.31 -32.61 21.31
C LYS A 296 -5.68 -31.94 21.52
N ASP A 297 -5.92 -30.77 20.93
CA ASP A 297 -7.14 -30.00 21.21
C ASP A 297 -8.31 -30.38 20.26
N GLU A 298 -8.02 -31.02 19.12
CA GLU A 298 -9.05 -31.40 18.13
C GLU A 298 -9.88 -32.64 18.55
N TYR A 299 -9.46 -33.38 19.58
CA TYR A 299 -10.17 -34.54 20.13
C TYR A 299 -10.91 -34.26 21.44
N ALA A 300 -10.71 -33.10 22.08
CA ALA A 300 -11.40 -32.76 23.33
C ALA A 300 -12.85 -32.28 23.11
N GLU A 301 -13.20 -31.85 21.90
CA GLU A 301 -14.52 -31.27 21.57
C GLU A 301 -15.48 -32.25 20.88
N LYS A 302 -15.09 -33.53 20.72
CA LYS A 302 -15.95 -34.59 20.14
C LYS A 302 -16.55 -35.57 21.15
N ASP A 303 -16.26 -35.41 22.43
CA ASP A 303 -16.78 -36.25 23.52
C ASP A 303 -17.57 -35.44 24.57
N VAL A 304 -18.51 -34.59 24.12
CA VAL A 304 -19.59 -34.02 24.97
C VAL A 304 -20.95 -34.13 24.29
#